data_AF-A0A0D9NXL5-F1
#
_entry.id   AF-A0A0D9NXL5-F1
#
_cell.length_a   1.000
_cell.length_b   1.000
_cell.length_c   1.000
_cell.angle_alpha   90.00
_cell.angle_beta   90.00
_cell.angle_gamma   90.00
#
_symmetry.space_group_name_H-M   'P 1'
#
loop_
_entity.id
_entity.type
_entity.pdbx_description
1 polymer ?
#
loop_
_entity_poly.entity_id
_entity_poly.type
_entity_poly.pdbx_seq_one_letter_code
_entity_poly.pdbx_strand_id
1 'polypeptide(L)'
;MLQEPTSLQHLPEEIIKLRSSIFGFKIVDNNTLFKLTKTCRQSLRRRVERGDLSVEALLAALEPLDSASKSRIPTTEMANKLRAMIRRSILYAMADAEKQTPRSISPDLWLAFVGRVCASNGDNHDIQLFWRLMAAVPSSVGERIPPEKIRNLAIAFVTAQANRHNLFGHWSARAARFGQSLESLNATQRQELDAGMIKFLLQQDWISERARRMRFSWLVIKSYDSQTTTDEFIQTVHACSGKELQLHIVQLWQVLAARLNAIGALDNEAHKQVLQDGHNTSMSQRWTSLVGALMKSGNRNSALQELCTILTEMGQFDAVVHALTCKPVHLLRRDAMEALASACDNHQQALQLYDSIDLRRQPVRRRPLWAWSVWTKYVEQMIKDPTVHPIRIWQVLNLTSRQNEATVETKAKSQLLDQMGQWFVEAQHLTDRQVLRNVEKCISLQRALTDGVSSQMLANLADIITRDLDKGQRGRTSRMQWLLSMVAQNQGQEQASRTASALNGWRAQIEPRGSEQL
;
A
#
# COMPACT_ATOMS: atom_id res chain seq x y z
N MET A 1 2.82 -2.13 -43.11
CA MET A 1 3.68 -2.96 -43.97
C MET A 1 5.10 -2.43 -43.87
N LEU A 2 6.02 -3.22 -43.35
CA LEU A 2 7.42 -2.83 -43.11
C LEU A 2 8.20 -3.07 -44.41
N GLN A 3 8.82 -2.02 -44.96
CA GLN A 3 9.81 -2.15 -46.03
C GLN A 3 10.97 -3.03 -45.55
N GLU A 4 11.34 -4.03 -46.36
CA GLU A 4 12.55 -4.82 -46.16
C GLU A 4 13.78 -3.91 -46.27
N PRO A 5 14.79 -4.02 -45.37
CA PRO A 5 16.02 -3.27 -45.52
C PRO A 5 16.73 -3.75 -46.80
N THR A 6 16.74 -2.88 -47.81
CA THR A 6 16.96 -3.22 -49.22
C THR A 6 18.43 -3.12 -49.66
N SER A 7 19.40 -3.22 -48.75
CA SER A 7 20.82 -3.18 -49.12
C SER A 7 21.62 -4.24 -48.36
N LEU A 8 22.03 -5.29 -49.08
CA LEU A 8 22.98 -6.33 -48.62
C LEU A 8 24.32 -5.75 -48.09
N GLN A 9 24.64 -4.49 -48.40
CA GLN A 9 25.88 -3.82 -48.02
C GLN A 9 26.04 -3.53 -46.51
N HIS A 10 24.98 -3.59 -45.72
CA HIS A 10 25.02 -3.28 -44.27
C HIS A 10 24.62 -4.44 -43.37
N LEU A 11 24.44 -5.64 -43.94
CA LEU A 11 24.12 -6.84 -43.17
C LEU A 11 25.41 -7.42 -42.57
N PRO A 12 25.47 -7.65 -41.24
CA PRO A 12 26.61 -8.34 -40.65
C PRO A 12 26.78 -9.73 -41.27
N GLU A 13 28.03 -10.13 -41.53
CA GLU A 13 28.34 -11.44 -42.10
C GLU A 13 27.74 -12.59 -41.29
N GLU A 14 27.63 -12.41 -39.98
CA GLU A 14 27.06 -13.37 -39.05
C GLU A 14 25.58 -13.63 -39.34
N ILE A 15 24.83 -12.60 -39.76
CA ILE A 15 23.42 -12.70 -40.12
C ILE A 15 23.27 -13.33 -41.51
N ILE A 16 24.14 -12.96 -42.45
CA ILE A 16 24.18 -13.58 -43.79
C ILE A 16 24.45 -15.09 -43.65
N LYS A 17 25.48 -15.46 -42.89
CA LYS A 17 25.84 -16.86 -42.61
C LYS A 17 24.70 -17.60 -41.92
N LEU A 18 24.00 -16.97 -40.97
CA LEU A 18 22.83 -17.56 -40.30
C LEU A 18 21.70 -17.86 -41.28
N ARG A 19 21.31 -16.87 -42.10
CA ARG A 19 20.21 -16.99 -43.07
C ARG A 19 20.52 -18.03 -44.15
N SER A 20 21.71 -17.97 -44.75
CA SER A 20 22.15 -18.94 -45.75
C SER A 20 22.20 -20.37 -45.18
N SER A 21 22.65 -20.52 -43.92
CA SER A 21 22.66 -21.82 -43.25
C SER A 21 21.26 -22.37 -43.03
N ILE A 22 20.31 -21.54 -42.55
CA ILE A 22 18.91 -21.95 -42.37
C ILE A 22 18.30 -22.40 -43.71
N PHE A 23 18.61 -21.70 -44.80
CA PHE A 23 18.10 -22.04 -46.12
C PHE A 23 18.72 -23.31 -46.69
N GLY A 24 19.99 -23.60 -46.38
CA GLY A 24 20.74 -24.75 -46.88
C GLY A 24 20.39 -26.10 -46.25
N PHE A 25 19.73 -26.12 -45.08
CA PHE A 25 19.34 -27.38 -44.42
C PHE A 25 18.03 -27.95 -44.99
N LYS A 26 18.04 -29.23 -45.35
CA LYS A 26 16.84 -29.96 -45.82
C LYS A 26 15.78 -30.14 -44.72
N ILE A 27 16.20 -30.30 -43.47
CA ILE A 27 15.35 -30.37 -42.28
C ILE A 27 15.94 -29.44 -41.22
N VAL A 28 15.16 -28.46 -40.79
CA VAL A 28 15.56 -27.48 -39.78
C VAL A 28 14.96 -27.91 -38.43
N ASP A 29 15.71 -28.71 -37.68
CA ASP A 29 15.31 -29.13 -36.33
C ASP A 29 15.75 -28.13 -35.24
N ASN A 30 15.21 -28.29 -34.04
CA ASN A 30 15.46 -27.36 -32.92
C ASN A 30 16.95 -27.32 -32.52
N ASN A 31 17.62 -28.48 -32.54
CA ASN A 31 19.02 -28.59 -32.17
C ASN A 31 19.95 -27.87 -33.17
N THR A 32 19.66 -27.99 -34.47
CA THR A 32 20.41 -27.30 -35.52
C THR A 32 20.23 -25.79 -35.42
N LEU A 33 18.99 -25.31 -35.25
CA LEU A 33 18.72 -23.88 -35.04
C LEU A 33 19.42 -23.30 -33.80
N PHE A 34 19.43 -24.06 -32.70
CA PHE A 34 20.12 -23.64 -31.48
C PHE A 34 21.63 -23.53 -31.69
N LYS A 35 22.26 -24.50 -32.37
CA LYS A 35 23.70 -24.47 -32.70
C LYS A 35 24.05 -23.27 -33.59
N LEU A 36 23.30 -23.05 -34.68
CA LEU A 36 23.51 -21.92 -35.59
C LEU A 36 23.38 -20.58 -34.86
N THR A 37 22.37 -20.47 -34.00
CA THR A 37 22.14 -19.26 -33.20
C THR A 37 23.25 -19.04 -32.18
N LYS A 38 23.77 -20.10 -31.56
CA LYS A 38 24.90 -20.00 -30.63
C LYS A 38 26.15 -19.46 -31.32
N THR A 39 26.48 -19.97 -32.51
CA THR A 39 27.62 -19.50 -33.31
C THR A 39 27.45 -18.04 -33.73
N CYS A 40 26.27 -17.68 -34.25
CA CYS A 40 25.94 -16.30 -34.63
C CYS A 40 26.08 -15.33 -33.44
N ARG A 41 25.53 -15.70 -32.28
CA ARG A 41 25.62 -14.91 -31.04
C ARG A 41 27.05 -14.67 -30.57
N GLN A 42 27.89 -15.70 -30.60
CA GLN A 42 29.30 -15.57 -30.19
C GLN A 42 30.08 -14.64 -31.12
N SER A 43 29.83 -14.74 -32.43
CA SER A 43 30.49 -13.86 -33.39
C SER A 43 30.02 -12.41 -33.27
N LEU A 44 28.70 -12.18 -33.15
CA LEU A 44 28.15 -10.84 -32.91
C LEU A 44 28.64 -10.21 -31.61
N ARG A 45 28.76 -11.02 -30.54
CA ARG A 45 29.33 -10.56 -29.27
C ARG A 45 30.76 -10.04 -29.43
N ARG A 46 31.63 -10.80 -30.11
CA ARG A 46 33.01 -10.37 -30.36
C ARG A 46 33.07 -9.08 -31.19
N ARG A 47 32.17 -8.91 -32.17
CA ARG A 47 32.07 -7.70 -32.98
C ARG A 47 31.74 -6.47 -32.12
N VAL A 48 30.77 -6.61 -31.21
CA VAL A 48 30.42 -5.55 -30.26
C VAL A 48 31.60 -5.22 -29.35
N GLU A 49 32.25 -6.24 -28.79
CA GLU A 49 33.40 -6.07 -27.87
C GLU A 49 34.61 -5.40 -28.56
N ARG A 50 34.73 -5.53 -29.89
CA ARG A 50 35.77 -4.85 -30.69
C ARG A 50 35.41 -3.43 -31.12
N GLY A 51 34.16 -3.00 -30.94
CA GLY A 51 33.68 -1.71 -31.42
C GLY A 51 33.35 -1.66 -32.93
N ASP A 52 33.32 -2.80 -33.62
CA ASP A 52 33.15 -2.91 -35.07
C ASP A 52 31.67 -2.90 -35.52
N LEU A 53 30.75 -2.43 -34.66
CA LEU A 53 29.31 -2.46 -34.91
C LEU A 53 28.78 -1.07 -35.27
N SER A 54 28.33 -0.88 -36.51
CA SER A 54 27.62 0.33 -36.93
C SER A 54 26.13 0.31 -36.54
N VAL A 55 25.47 1.47 -36.64
CA VAL A 55 24.03 1.61 -36.35
C VAL A 55 23.19 0.77 -37.31
N GLU A 56 23.51 0.77 -38.60
CA GLU A 56 22.82 0.01 -39.65
C GLU A 56 23.01 -1.50 -39.42
N ALA A 57 24.24 -1.90 -39.11
CA ALA A 57 24.58 -3.29 -38.79
C ALA A 57 23.84 -3.78 -37.53
N LEU A 58 23.72 -2.94 -36.51
CA LEU A 58 22.92 -3.20 -35.32
C LEU A 58 21.44 -3.39 -35.66
N LEU A 59 20.83 -2.44 -36.39
CA LEU A 59 19.41 -2.51 -36.76
C LEU A 59 19.10 -3.76 -37.58
N ALA A 60 19.99 -4.16 -38.49
CA ALA A 60 19.91 -5.42 -39.23
C ALA A 60 20.03 -6.64 -38.30
N ALA A 61 20.96 -6.63 -37.35
CA ALA A 61 21.16 -7.71 -36.38
C ALA A 61 19.98 -7.87 -35.41
N LEU A 62 19.23 -6.80 -35.11
CA LEU A 62 18.02 -6.85 -34.30
C LEU A 62 16.83 -7.51 -35.03
N GLU A 63 16.86 -7.62 -36.36
CA GLU A 63 15.92 -8.44 -37.16
C GLU A 63 16.68 -9.50 -37.97
N PRO A 64 17.19 -10.55 -37.30
CA PRO A 64 18.10 -11.51 -37.90
C PRO A 64 17.46 -12.41 -38.96
N LEU A 65 16.13 -12.52 -38.99
CA LEU A 65 15.39 -13.43 -39.86
C LEU A 65 14.54 -12.65 -40.88
N ASP A 66 14.77 -12.90 -42.16
CA ASP A 66 13.93 -12.43 -43.26
C ASP A 66 12.72 -13.36 -43.52
N SER A 67 11.88 -12.97 -44.47
CA SER A 67 10.70 -13.73 -44.89
C SER A 67 11.05 -15.16 -45.34
N ALA A 68 12.12 -15.31 -46.12
CA ALA A 68 12.62 -16.59 -46.61
C ALA A 68 13.15 -17.52 -45.49
N SER A 69 13.87 -16.97 -44.50
CA SER A 69 14.35 -17.76 -43.36
C SER A 69 13.19 -18.17 -42.44
N LYS A 70 12.19 -17.30 -42.26
CA LYS A 70 11.02 -17.58 -41.42
C LYS A 70 10.16 -18.71 -41.97
N SER A 71 10.00 -18.81 -43.30
CA SER A 71 9.18 -19.87 -43.92
C SER A 71 9.78 -21.27 -43.78
N ARG A 72 11.10 -21.36 -43.53
CA ARG A 72 11.81 -22.62 -43.26
C ARG A 72 11.78 -23.06 -41.80
N ILE A 73 11.43 -22.16 -40.88
CA ILE A 73 11.39 -22.46 -39.44
C ILE A 73 10.02 -23.09 -39.12
N PRO A 74 9.98 -24.26 -38.44
CA PRO A 74 8.73 -24.99 -38.23
C PRO A 74 7.63 -24.23 -37.51
N THR A 75 7.98 -23.31 -36.59
CA THR A 75 7.01 -22.54 -35.81
C THR A 75 7.44 -21.09 -35.61
N THR A 76 6.46 -20.18 -35.57
CA THR A 76 6.66 -18.77 -35.26
C THR A 76 7.27 -18.57 -33.86
N GLU A 77 6.94 -19.44 -32.90
CA GLU A 77 7.51 -19.39 -31.55
C GLU A 77 9.03 -19.66 -31.56
N MET A 78 9.49 -20.62 -32.36
CA MET A 78 10.92 -20.89 -32.52
C MET A 78 11.63 -19.70 -33.16
N ALA A 79 11.09 -19.13 -34.23
CA ALA A 79 11.66 -17.93 -34.85
C ALA A 79 11.76 -16.76 -33.85
N ASN A 80 10.74 -16.57 -33.03
CA ASN A 80 10.73 -15.55 -31.96
C ASN A 80 11.77 -15.82 -30.87
N LYS A 81 11.97 -17.08 -30.46
CA LYS A 81 13.01 -17.48 -29.50
C LYS A 81 14.42 -17.18 -30.03
N LEU A 82 14.71 -17.52 -31.29
CA LEU A 82 16.01 -17.26 -31.91
C LEU A 82 16.29 -15.74 -31.97
N ARG A 83 15.30 -14.97 -32.44
CA ARG A 83 15.36 -13.50 -32.46
C ARG A 83 15.64 -12.92 -31.08
N ALA A 84 14.91 -13.37 -30.05
CA ALA A 84 15.12 -12.91 -28.68
C ALA A 84 16.50 -13.28 -28.13
N MET A 85 17.03 -14.47 -28.45
CA MET A 85 18.37 -14.89 -28.04
C MET A 85 19.46 -14.02 -28.64
N ILE A 86 19.36 -13.67 -29.93
CA ILE A 86 20.32 -12.80 -30.62
C ILE A 86 20.27 -11.39 -30.02
N ARG A 87 19.08 -10.78 -29.92
CA ARG A 87 18.90 -9.44 -29.33
C ARG A 87 19.47 -9.33 -27.92
N ARG A 88 19.19 -10.31 -27.05
CA ARG A 88 19.75 -10.35 -25.68
C ARG A 88 21.27 -10.46 -25.69
N SER A 89 21.83 -11.24 -26.62
CA SER A 89 23.28 -11.41 -26.72
C SER A 89 23.98 -10.09 -27.09
N ILE A 90 23.39 -9.32 -28.01
CA ILE A 90 23.90 -8.01 -28.41
C ILE A 90 23.82 -7.04 -27.22
N LEU A 91 22.67 -6.97 -26.54
CA LEU A 91 22.51 -6.12 -25.35
C LEU A 91 23.55 -6.45 -24.28
N TYR A 92 23.74 -7.74 -23.96
CA TYR A 92 24.72 -8.14 -22.97
C TYR A 92 26.15 -7.79 -23.39
N ALA A 93 26.50 -7.96 -24.67
CA ALA A 93 27.81 -7.57 -25.16
C ALA A 93 28.03 -6.05 -25.05
N MET A 94 27.02 -5.23 -25.38
CA MET A 94 27.10 -3.76 -25.25
C MET A 94 27.22 -3.35 -23.78
N ALA A 95 26.42 -3.96 -22.89
CA ALA A 95 26.45 -3.67 -21.46
C ALA A 95 27.77 -4.11 -20.81
N ASP A 96 28.32 -5.26 -21.20
CA ASP A 96 29.60 -5.76 -20.68
C ASP A 96 30.76 -4.87 -21.16
N ALA A 97 30.76 -4.46 -22.43
CA ALA A 97 31.76 -3.54 -22.99
C ALA A 97 31.72 -2.18 -22.29
N GLU A 98 30.53 -1.59 -22.11
CA GLU A 98 30.34 -0.31 -21.42
C GLU A 98 30.77 -0.37 -19.94
N LYS A 99 30.55 -1.51 -19.27
CA LYS A 99 31.03 -1.72 -17.89
C LYS A 99 32.55 -1.84 -17.79
N GLN A 100 33.18 -2.50 -18.75
CA GLN A 100 34.64 -2.67 -18.77
C GLN A 100 35.35 -1.37 -19.14
N THR A 101 34.81 -0.65 -20.11
CA THR A 101 35.33 0.64 -20.57
C THR A 101 34.16 1.61 -20.74
N PRO A 102 33.96 2.54 -19.80
CA PRO A 102 32.90 3.55 -19.91
C PRO A 102 33.04 4.35 -21.20
N ARG A 103 31.93 4.62 -21.88
CA ARG A 103 31.84 5.29 -23.19
C ARG A 103 32.46 4.52 -24.37
N SER A 104 32.68 3.22 -24.22
CA SER A 104 33.13 2.38 -25.34
C SER A 104 32.05 2.19 -26.40
N ILE A 105 30.78 2.24 -26.01
CA ILE A 105 29.65 2.13 -26.93
C ILE A 105 29.12 3.53 -27.29
N SER A 106 29.04 3.82 -28.58
CA SER A 106 28.50 5.09 -29.07
C SER A 106 27.05 5.33 -28.58
N PRO A 107 26.71 6.55 -28.14
CA PRO A 107 25.33 6.93 -27.79
C PRO A 107 24.31 6.61 -28.89
N ASP A 108 24.69 6.71 -30.16
CA ASP A 108 23.77 6.49 -31.28
C ASP A 108 23.39 5.01 -31.43
N LEU A 109 24.29 4.09 -31.05
CA LEU A 109 23.98 2.65 -31.01
C LEU A 109 22.93 2.35 -29.93
N TRP A 110 23.08 2.93 -28.74
CA TRP A 110 22.10 2.82 -27.67
C TRP A 110 20.73 3.37 -28.09
N LEU A 111 20.70 4.58 -28.66
CA LEU A 111 19.46 5.23 -29.12
C LEU A 111 18.79 4.45 -30.26
N ALA A 112 19.57 3.89 -31.19
CA ALA A 112 19.04 3.03 -32.26
C ALA A 112 18.45 1.73 -31.70
N PHE A 113 19.13 1.10 -30.73
CA PHE A 113 18.62 -0.09 -30.05
C PHE A 113 17.29 0.22 -29.35
N VAL A 114 17.26 1.25 -28.51
CA VAL A 114 16.05 1.69 -27.78
C VAL A 114 14.94 1.98 -28.77
N GLY A 115 15.22 2.77 -29.83
CA GLY A 115 14.25 3.10 -30.85
C GLY A 115 13.62 1.87 -31.51
N ARG A 116 14.43 0.84 -31.78
CA ARG A 116 13.93 -0.40 -32.38
C ARG A 116 13.04 -1.21 -31.43
N VAL A 117 13.40 -1.25 -30.15
CA VAL A 117 12.61 -1.95 -29.11
C VAL A 117 11.31 -1.22 -28.84
N CYS A 118 11.34 0.12 -28.77
CA CYS A 118 10.15 0.94 -28.57
C CYS A 118 9.17 0.88 -29.74
N ALA A 119 9.64 0.59 -30.97
CA ALA A 119 8.80 0.38 -32.13
C ALA A 119 8.14 -1.03 -32.19
N SER A 120 8.30 -1.85 -31.15
CA SER A 120 7.68 -3.18 -31.08
C SER A 120 6.22 -3.14 -30.64
N ASN A 121 5.48 -4.22 -30.91
CA ASN A 121 4.06 -4.35 -30.57
C ASN A 121 3.81 -4.74 -29.10
N GLY A 122 4.76 -4.50 -28.19
CA GLY A 122 4.62 -4.84 -26.77
C GLY A 122 4.73 -6.34 -26.45
N ASP A 123 5.48 -7.09 -27.26
CA ASP A 123 5.74 -8.51 -27.02
C ASP A 123 6.53 -8.74 -25.71
N ASN A 124 6.27 -9.84 -25.00
CA ASN A 124 6.93 -10.15 -23.73
C ASN A 124 8.47 -10.20 -23.83
N HIS A 125 9.00 -10.64 -24.97
CA HIS A 125 10.45 -10.66 -25.20
C HIS A 125 11.02 -9.23 -25.31
N ASP A 126 10.28 -8.33 -25.95
CA ASP A 126 10.69 -6.95 -26.16
C ASP A 126 10.57 -6.13 -24.86
N ILE A 127 9.58 -6.41 -24.01
CA ILE A 127 9.49 -5.81 -22.66
C ILE A 127 10.62 -6.26 -21.74
N GLN A 128 10.96 -7.56 -21.76
CA GLN A 128 12.11 -8.07 -21.00
C GLN A 128 13.43 -7.48 -21.51
N LEU A 129 13.52 -7.26 -22.82
CA LEU A 129 14.69 -6.64 -23.44
C LEU A 129 14.76 -5.15 -23.09
N PHE A 130 13.64 -4.43 -23.14
CA PHE A 130 13.52 -3.03 -22.74
C PHE A 130 13.92 -2.82 -21.29
N TRP A 131 13.39 -3.62 -20.36
CA TRP A 131 13.77 -3.55 -18.95
C TRP A 131 15.28 -3.68 -18.72
N ARG A 132 15.92 -4.67 -19.37
CA ARG A 132 17.37 -4.85 -19.26
C ARG A 132 18.16 -3.77 -20.00
N LEU A 133 17.63 -3.25 -21.10
CA LEU A 133 18.24 -2.18 -21.86
C LEU A 133 18.26 -0.89 -21.04
N MET A 134 17.13 -0.50 -20.45
CA MET A 134 17.02 0.67 -19.59
C MET A 134 17.90 0.58 -18.34
N ALA A 135 18.12 -0.62 -17.81
CA ALA A 135 19.07 -0.83 -16.70
C ALA A 135 20.55 -0.76 -17.11
N ALA A 136 20.87 -0.84 -18.41
CA ALA A 136 22.23 -0.85 -18.93
C ALA A 136 22.63 0.47 -19.64
N VAL A 137 21.66 1.22 -20.14
CA VAL A 137 21.89 2.49 -20.84
C VAL A 137 22.45 3.53 -19.87
N PRO A 138 23.55 4.23 -20.22
CA PRO A 138 24.07 5.34 -19.42
C PRO A 138 23.03 6.47 -19.27
N SER A 139 22.96 7.09 -18.09
CA SER A 139 21.97 8.14 -17.78
C SER A 139 21.97 9.29 -18.81
N SER A 140 23.15 9.75 -19.23
CA SER A 140 23.31 10.81 -20.24
C SER A 140 22.72 10.46 -21.61
N VAL A 141 22.66 9.18 -21.95
CA VAL A 141 22.01 8.70 -23.18
C VAL A 141 20.52 8.49 -22.94
N GLY A 142 20.14 8.03 -21.75
CA GLY A 142 18.75 7.85 -21.32
C GLY A 142 17.92 9.14 -21.47
N GLU A 143 18.49 10.28 -21.08
CA GLU A 143 17.85 11.61 -21.18
C GLU A 143 17.55 12.01 -22.64
N ARG A 144 18.34 11.51 -23.61
CA ARG A 144 18.17 11.80 -25.04
C ARG A 144 17.10 10.93 -25.71
N ILE A 145 16.53 9.95 -25.01
CA ILE A 145 15.49 9.08 -25.58
C ILE A 145 14.20 9.92 -25.78
N PRO A 146 13.65 9.97 -27.00
CA PRO A 146 12.40 10.69 -27.24
C PRO A 146 11.23 10.08 -26.44
N PRO A 147 10.51 10.90 -25.65
CA PRO A 147 9.43 10.43 -24.77
C PRO A 147 8.28 9.80 -25.56
N GLU A 148 8.04 10.23 -26.79
CA GLU A 148 7.04 9.65 -27.69
C GLU A 148 7.30 8.16 -27.99
N LYS A 149 8.56 7.76 -28.11
CA LYS A 149 8.93 6.35 -28.36
C LYS A 149 8.60 5.48 -27.15
N ILE A 150 8.88 5.97 -25.94
CA ILE A 150 8.55 5.29 -24.70
C ILE A 150 7.03 5.20 -24.54
N ARG A 151 6.31 6.28 -24.83
CA ARG A 151 4.84 6.31 -24.83
C ARG A 151 4.23 5.28 -25.78
N ASN A 152 4.73 5.17 -27.01
CA ASN A 152 4.24 4.19 -27.97
C ASN A 152 4.42 2.74 -27.48
N LEU A 153 5.57 2.45 -26.85
CA LEU A 153 5.81 1.14 -26.23
C LEU A 153 4.86 0.89 -25.05
N ALA A 154 4.64 1.89 -24.20
CA ALA A 154 3.71 1.80 -23.07
C ALA A 154 2.27 1.55 -23.53
N ILE A 155 1.80 2.25 -24.57
CA ILE A 155 0.49 2.03 -25.20
C ILE A 155 0.38 0.60 -25.72
N ALA A 156 1.39 0.12 -26.46
CA ALA A 156 1.40 -1.23 -27.01
C ALA A 156 1.38 -2.29 -25.88
N PHE A 157 2.17 -2.08 -24.83
CA PHE A 157 2.23 -2.97 -23.68
C PHE A 157 0.91 -3.03 -22.90
N VAL A 158 0.34 -1.87 -22.55
CA VAL A 158 -0.94 -1.77 -21.84
C VAL A 158 -2.05 -2.43 -22.65
N THR A 159 -2.07 -2.20 -23.96
CA THR A 159 -3.02 -2.84 -24.88
C THR A 159 -2.86 -4.37 -24.91
N ALA A 160 -1.62 -4.86 -24.98
CA ALA A 160 -1.32 -6.29 -24.99
C ALA A 160 -1.60 -6.98 -23.65
N GLN A 161 -1.43 -6.27 -22.53
CA GLN A 161 -1.77 -6.75 -21.19
C GLN A 161 -3.27 -6.79 -20.95
N ALA A 162 -4.02 -5.81 -21.46
CA ALA A 162 -5.48 -5.75 -21.33
C ALA A 162 -6.20 -6.90 -22.05
N ASN A 163 -5.59 -7.46 -23.10
CA ASN A 163 -6.10 -8.65 -23.80
C ASN A 163 -5.91 -9.96 -23.02
N ARG A 164 -5.22 -9.94 -21.87
CA ARG A 164 -4.94 -11.11 -21.04
C ARG A 164 -5.65 -10.99 -19.70
N HIS A 165 -5.94 -12.11 -19.04
CA HIS A 165 -6.48 -12.07 -17.69
C HIS A 165 -5.39 -11.71 -16.66
N ASN A 166 -5.70 -10.79 -15.75
CA ASN A 166 -4.79 -10.33 -14.69
C ASN A 166 -4.56 -11.36 -13.57
N LEU A 167 -5.28 -12.48 -13.57
CA LEU A 167 -5.13 -13.55 -12.58
C LEU A 167 -3.92 -14.45 -12.86
N PHE A 168 -3.33 -14.41 -14.05
CA PHE A 168 -2.14 -15.19 -14.35
C PHE A 168 -0.92 -14.60 -13.66
N GLY A 169 -0.15 -15.39 -12.91
CA GLY A 169 1.04 -14.89 -12.18
C GLY A 169 2.08 -14.20 -13.07
N HIS A 170 2.19 -14.60 -14.34
CA HIS A 170 3.06 -13.94 -15.31
C HIS A 170 2.60 -12.53 -15.71
N TRP A 171 1.33 -12.18 -15.49
CA TRP A 171 0.76 -10.88 -15.79
C TRP A 171 1.38 -9.81 -14.87
N SER A 172 1.33 -10.03 -13.55
CA SER A 172 1.91 -9.12 -12.54
C SER A 172 3.43 -9.03 -12.67
N ALA A 173 4.12 -10.17 -12.90
CA ALA A 173 5.57 -10.17 -13.09
C ALA A 173 6.02 -9.34 -14.30
N ARG A 174 5.19 -9.25 -15.36
CA ARG A 174 5.48 -8.40 -16.52
C ARG A 174 5.23 -6.93 -16.22
N ALA A 175 4.13 -6.61 -15.53
CA ALA A 175 3.85 -5.25 -15.09
C ALA A 175 4.97 -4.73 -14.17
N ALA A 176 5.46 -5.56 -13.25
CA ALA A 176 6.60 -5.26 -12.38
C ALA A 176 7.86 -4.89 -13.15
N ARG A 177 8.27 -5.73 -14.11
CA ARG A 177 9.46 -5.45 -14.94
C ARG A 177 9.33 -4.18 -15.76
N PHE A 178 8.13 -3.91 -16.29
CA PHE A 178 7.90 -2.70 -17.06
C PHE A 178 7.92 -1.47 -16.14
N GLY A 179 7.23 -1.50 -15.00
CA GLY A 179 7.27 -0.41 -14.01
C GLY A 179 8.69 -0.10 -13.54
N GLN A 180 9.46 -1.12 -13.16
CA GLN A 180 10.88 -0.98 -12.78
C GLN A 180 11.75 -0.40 -13.91
N SER A 181 11.41 -0.65 -15.18
CA SER A 181 12.15 -0.05 -16.29
C SER A 181 11.93 1.46 -16.40
N LEU A 182 10.77 1.94 -15.97
CA LEU A 182 10.43 3.37 -16.01
C LEU A 182 11.13 4.17 -14.91
N GLU A 183 11.64 3.52 -13.85
CA GLU A 183 12.42 4.18 -12.79
C GLU A 183 13.72 4.80 -13.30
N SER A 184 14.27 4.26 -14.39
CA SER A 184 15.48 4.80 -15.04
C SER A 184 15.25 6.13 -15.78
N LEU A 185 14.00 6.54 -15.96
CA LEU A 185 13.64 7.77 -16.67
C LEU A 185 13.77 8.99 -15.76
N ASN A 186 14.20 10.11 -16.33
CA ASN A 186 14.25 11.36 -15.58
C ASN A 186 12.84 11.90 -15.27
N ALA A 187 12.75 12.90 -14.37
CA ALA A 187 11.45 13.43 -13.93
C ALA A 187 10.60 13.99 -15.09
N THR A 188 11.21 14.70 -16.04
CA THR A 188 10.51 15.29 -17.20
C THR A 188 9.94 14.21 -18.11
N GLN A 189 10.73 13.19 -18.45
CA GLN A 189 10.29 12.06 -19.28
C GLN A 189 9.15 11.28 -18.62
N ARG A 190 9.18 11.13 -17.29
CA ARG A 190 8.09 10.47 -16.54
C ARG A 190 6.81 11.29 -16.56
N GLN A 191 6.90 12.60 -16.30
CA GLN A 191 5.74 13.49 -16.37
C GLN A 191 5.10 13.51 -17.76
N GLU A 192 5.90 13.58 -18.82
CA GLU A 192 5.39 13.53 -20.20
C GLU A 192 4.76 12.18 -20.55
N LEU A 193 5.37 11.08 -20.10
CA LEU A 193 4.82 9.74 -20.27
C LEU A 193 3.48 9.60 -19.55
N ASP A 194 3.41 10.00 -18.29
CA ASP A 194 2.21 9.92 -17.45
C ASP A 194 1.08 10.76 -18.05
N ALA A 195 1.35 12.01 -18.41
CA ALA A 195 0.38 12.89 -19.08
C ALA A 195 -0.09 12.30 -20.43
N GLY A 196 0.83 11.75 -21.23
CA GLY A 196 0.52 11.11 -22.50
C GLY A 196 -0.33 9.86 -22.35
N MET A 197 -0.04 9.02 -21.36
CA MET A 197 -0.79 7.80 -21.06
C MET A 197 -2.18 8.11 -20.49
N ILE A 198 -2.30 9.09 -19.59
CA ILE A 198 -3.59 9.55 -19.08
C ILE A 198 -4.46 10.06 -20.23
N LYS A 199 -3.91 10.92 -21.10
CA LYS A 199 -4.62 11.41 -22.29
C LYS A 199 -5.10 10.26 -23.20
N PHE A 200 -4.25 9.27 -23.45
CA PHE A 200 -4.61 8.09 -24.24
C PHE A 200 -5.74 7.27 -23.58
N LEU A 201 -5.68 7.05 -22.26
CA LEU A 201 -6.68 6.29 -21.51
C LEU A 201 -8.03 7.02 -21.38
N LEU A 202 -8.01 8.35 -21.34
CA LEU A 202 -9.21 9.20 -21.35
C LEU A 202 -9.93 9.20 -22.71
N GLN A 203 -9.20 9.00 -23.81
CA GLN A 203 -9.78 8.86 -25.15
C GLN A 203 -10.49 7.52 -25.36
N GLN A 204 -10.26 6.53 -24.50
CA GLN A 204 -10.94 5.24 -24.57
C GLN A 204 -12.31 5.31 -23.88
N ASP A 205 -13.27 4.52 -24.36
CA ASP A 205 -14.58 4.39 -23.71
C ASP A 205 -14.44 3.96 -22.23
N TRP A 206 -15.28 4.51 -21.34
CA TRP A 206 -15.29 4.18 -19.92
C TRP A 206 -15.96 2.84 -19.63
N ILE A 207 -16.93 2.46 -20.46
CA ILE A 207 -17.82 1.31 -20.22
C ILE A 207 -17.14 0.01 -20.66
N SER A 208 -16.42 0.05 -21.79
CA SER A 208 -15.73 -1.12 -22.34
C SER A 208 -14.83 -1.83 -21.32
N GLU A 209 -15.05 -3.14 -21.16
CA GLU A 209 -14.21 -4.03 -20.33
C GLU A 209 -12.74 -3.96 -20.74
N ARG A 210 -12.45 -3.83 -22.04
CA ARG A 210 -11.09 -3.68 -22.56
C ARG A 210 -10.43 -2.41 -22.04
N ALA A 211 -11.15 -1.29 -22.05
CA ALA A 211 -10.64 -0.02 -21.57
C ALA A 211 -10.44 -0.02 -20.05
N ARG A 212 -11.35 -0.64 -19.28
CA ARG A 212 -11.16 -0.88 -17.84
C ARG A 212 -9.89 -1.69 -17.55
N ARG A 213 -9.65 -2.76 -18.33
CA ARG A 213 -8.41 -3.55 -18.22
C ARG A 213 -7.16 -2.78 -18.62
N MET A 214 -7.23 -1.86 -19.59
CA MET A 214 -6.11 -0.98 -19.94
C MET A 214 -5.77 -0.04 -18.78
N ARG A 215 -6.77 0.64 -18.20
CA ARG A 215 -6.58 1.52 -17.03
C ARG A 215 -6.00 0.75 -15.85
N PHE A 216 -6.53 -0.44 -15.57
CA PHE A 216 -5.99 -1.30 -14.54
C PHE A 216 -4.53 -1.74 -14.83
N SER A 217 -4.21 -2.09 -16.08
CA SER A 217 -2.84 -2.46 -16.46
C SER A 217 -1.86 -1.30 -16.23
N TRP A 218 -2.25 -0.09 -16.59
CA TRP A 218 -1.47 1.12 -16.34
C TRP A 218 -1.30 1.39 -14.84
N LEU A 219 -2.37 1.26 -14.07
CA LEU A 219 -2.34 1.44 -12.62
C LEU A 219 -1.36 0.47 -11.94
N VAL A 220 -1.35 -0.80 -12.34
CA VAL A 220 -0.40 -1.77 -11.78
C VAL A 220 1.04 -1.43 -12.17
N ILE A 221 1.29 -0.96 -13.40
CA ILE A 221 2.62 -0.51 -13.80
C ILE A 221 3.09 0.65 -12.90
N LYS A 222 2.23 1.66 -12.69
CA LYS A 222 2.53 2.80 -11.82
C LYS A 222 2.67 2.43 -10.35
N SER A 223 1.97 1.40 -9.88
CA SER A 223 2.16 0.90 -8.50
C SER A 223 3.56 0.33 -8.24
N TYR A 224 4.30 -0.06 -9.29
CA TYR A 224 5.69 -0.50 -9.17
C TYR A 224 6.71 0.64 -9.26
N ASP A 225 6.29 1.89 -9.42
CA ASP A 225 7.18 3.05 -9.48
C ASP A 225 7.57 3.48 -8.05
N SER A 226 8.82 3.20 -7.66
CA SER A 226 9.35 3.55 -6.33
C SER A 226 9.55 5.06 -6.12
N GLN A 227 9.57 5.85 -7.19
CA GLN A 227 9.84 7.29 -7.11
C GLN A 227 8.58 8.13 -6.99
N THR A 228 7.39 7.53 -7.18
CA THR A 228 6.10 8.22 -7.02
C THR A 228 5.75 8.29 -5.53
N THR A 229 5.36 9.46 -5.03
CA THR A 229 4.85 9.61 -3.66
C THR A 229 3.47 8.97 -3.51
N THR A 230 3.02 8.72 -2.28
CA THR A 230 1.72 8.07 -2.06
C THR A 230 0.56 8.94 -2.49
N ASP A 231 0.67 10.26 -2.32
CA ASP A 231 -0.33 11.22 -2.78
C ASP A 231 -0.44 11.26 -4.31
N GLU A 232 0.69 11.32 -5.02
CA GLU A 232 0.73 11.25 -6.49
C GLU A 232 0.17 9.91 -7.01
N PHE A 233 0.44 8.82 -6.30
CA PHE A 233 -0.12 7.52 -6.61
C PHE A 233 -1.64 7.50 -6.44
N ILE A 234 -2.17 8.06 -5.34
CA ILE A 234 -3.61 8.18 -5.10
C ILE A 234 -4.27 9.05 -6.18
N GLN A 235 -3.66 10.17 -6.57
CA GLN A 235 -4.14 10.99 -7.69
C GLN A 235 -4.20 10.19 -8.99
N THR A 236 -3.20 9.36 -9.25
CA THR A 236 -3.16 8.46 -10.42
C THR A 236 -4.28 7.42 -10.36
N VAL A 237 -4.55 6.84 -9.18
CA VAL A 237 -5.69 5.94 -8.97
C VAL A 237 -7.00 6.64 -9.32
N HIS A 238 -7.25 7.84 -8.80
CA HIS A 238 -8.47 8.57 -9.08
C HIS A 238 -8.62 8.93 -10.57
N ALA A 239 -7.51 9.30 -11.23
CA ALA A 239 -7.51 9.56 -12.67
C ALA A 239 -7.81 8.30 -13.51
N CYS A 240 -7.33 7.13 -13.08
CA CYS A 240 -7.53 5.86 -13.79
C CYS A 240 -8.86 5.17 -13.47
N SER A 241 -9.42 5.37 -12.28
CA SER A 241 -10.66 4.75 -11.83
C SER A 241 -11.88 5.61 -12.13
N GLY A 242 -11.74 6.93 -12.27
CA GLY A 242 -12.88 7.85 -12.36
C GLY A 242 -13.69 7.89 -11.05
N LYS A 243 -14.81 8.61 -11.05
CA LYS A 243 -15.65 8.79 -9.84
C LYS A 243 -16.46 7.55 -9.45
N GLU A 244 -16.63 6.59 -10.35
CA GLU A 244 -17.59 5.48 -10.19
C GLU A 244 -16.97 4.08 -10.18
N LEU A 245 -15.73 3.91 -10.67
CA LEU A 245 -15.11 2.59 -10.76
C LEU A 245 -14.34 2.27 -9.48
N GLN A 246 -14.99 1.61 -8.53
CA GLN A 246 -14.26 0.98 -7.43
C GLN A 246 -13.45 -0.21 -7.96
N LEU A 247 -12.18 -0.28 -7.59
CA LEU A 247 -11.34 -1.42 -7.95
C LEU A 247 -11.92 -2.68 -7.32
N HIS A 248 -12.04 -3.75 -8.10
CA HIS A 248 -12.44 -5.03 -7.55
C HIS A 248 -11.44 -5.47 -6.47
N ILE A 249 -11.89 -6.15 -5.41
CA ILE A 249 -11.06 -6.49 -4.24
C ILE A 249 -9.76 -7.24 -4.59
N VAL A 250 -9.76 -8.02 -5.68
CA VAL A 250 -8.56 -8.68 -6.23
C VAL A 250 -7.59 -7.67 -6.85
N GLN A 251 -8.12 -6.73 -7.63
CA GLN A 251 -7.35 -5.69 -8.29
C GLN A 251 -6.73 -4.75 -7.27
N LEU A 252 -7.50 -4.38 -6.23
CA LEU A 252 -7.02 -3.63 -5.09
C LEU A 252 -5.85 -4.33 -4.41
N TRP A 253 -5.98 -5.61 -4.10
CA TRP A 253 -4.90 -6.40 -3.51
C TRP A 253 -3.64 -6.44 -4.39
N GLN A 254 -3.78 -6.62 -5.72
CA GLN A 254 -2.64 -6.63 -6.65
C GLN A 254 -1.90 -5.29 -6.66
N VAL A 255 -2.66 -4.19 -6.71
CA VAL A 255 -2.11 -2.82 -6.74
C VAL A 255 -1.39 -2.49 -5.44
N LEU A 256 -1.99 -2.83 -4.29
CA LEU A 256 -1.35 -2.58 -3.00
C LEU A 256 -0.13 -3.46 -2.75
N ALA A 257 -0.18 -4.75 -3.12
CA ALA A 257 0.99 -5.62 -3.01
C ALA A 257 2.17 -5.09 -3.84
N ALA A 258 1.89 -4.57 -5.04
CA ALA A 258 2.89 -3.94 -5.90
C ALA A 258 3.43 -2.63 -5.29
N ARG A 259 2.54 -1.75 -4.80
CA ARG A 259 2.90 -0.47 -4.16
C ARG A 259 3.76 -0.68 -2.92
N LEU A 260 3.36 -1.59 -2.04
CA LEU A 260 4.10 -1.93 -0.83
C LEU A 260 5.49 -2.51 -1.13
N ASN A 261 5.66 -3.23 -2.25
CA ASN A 261 6.97 -3.67 -2.70
C ASN A 261 7.81 -2.50 -3.26
N ALA A 262 7.21 -1.58 -4.01
CA ALA A 262 7.92 -0.43 -4.59
C ALA A 262 8.48 0.53 -3.53
N ILE A 263 7.74 0.75 -2.44
CA ILE A 263 8.19 1.60 -1.31
C ILE A 263 9.13 0.86 -0.33
N GLY A 264 9.43 -0.41 -0.58
CA GLY A 264 10.29 -1.24 0.28
C GLY A 264 9.64 -1.73 1.59
N ALA A 265 8.31 -1.60 1.73
CA ALA A 265 7.57 -2.14 2.87
C ALA A 265 7.46 -3.68 2.82
N LEU A 266 7.43 -4.24 1.61
CA LEU A 266 7.60 -5.67 1.35
C LEU A 266 8.95 -5.91 0.68
N ASP A 267 9.69 -6.90 1.16
CA ASP A 267 10.87 -7.36 0.45
C ASP A 267 10.48 -8.15 -0.82
N ASN A 268 11.44 -8.30 -1.73
CA ASN A 268 11.20 -8.96 -3.02
C ASN A 268 10.75 -10.42 -2.88
N GLU A 269 11.14 -11.10 -1.79
CA GLU A 269 10.82 -12.51 -1.58
C GLU A 269 9.44 -12.70 -0.96
N ALA A 270 9.07 -11.90 0.05
CA ALA A 270 7.71 -11.85 0.59
C ALA A 270 6.72 -11.38 -0.48
N HIS A 271 7.07 -10.39 -1.31
CA HIS A 271 6.22 -9.97 -2.42
C HIS A 271 5.99 -11.11 -3.43
N LYS A 272 7.02 -11.90 -3.77
CA LYS A 272 6.83 -13.10 -4.60
C LYS A 272 5.94 -14.12 -3.90
N GLN A 273 6.15 -14.41 -2.61
CA GLN A 273 5.34 -15.37 -1.87
C GLN A 273 3.87 -14.95 -1.84
N VAL A 274 3.60 -13.68 -1.54
CA VAL A 274 2.24 -13.10 -1.54
C VAL A 274 1.59 -13.26 -2.93
N LEU A 275 2.32 -13.00 -4.01
CA LEU A 275 1.81 -13.11 -5.38
C LEU A 275 1.71 -14.55 -5.93
N GLN A 276 2.59 -15.45 -5.50
CA GLN A 276 2.76 -16.80 -6.05
C GLN A 276 2.09 -17.89 -5.22
N ASP A 277 1.65 -17.60 -4.00
CA ASP A 277 0.98 -18.57 -3.14
C ASP A 277 -0.27 -19.14 -3.81
N GLY A 278 -0.10 -20.28 -4.49
CA GLY A 278 -1.19 -21.12 -4.99
C GLY A 278 -2.09 -21.66 -3.87
N HIS A 279 -1.68 -21.45 -2.61
CA HIS A 279 -2.44 -21.74 -1.39
C HIS A 279 -3.49 -20.66 -1.05
N ASN A 280 -3.41 -19.47 -1.65
CA ASN A 280 -4.37 -18.39 -1.42
C ASN A 280 -5.58 -18.53 -2.37
N THR A 281 -6.37 -19.58 -2.13
CA THR A 281 -7.59 -19.89 -2.90
C THR A 281 -8.72 -18.90 -2.64
N SER A 282 -8.70 -18.20 -1.50
CA SER A 282 -9.72 -17.21 -1.11
C SER A 282 -9.14 -15.80 -0.92
N MET A 283 -9.99 -14.77 -1.10
CA MET A 283 -9.59 -13.38 -0.87
C MET A 283 -9.17 -13.09 0.57
N SER A 284 -9.83 -13.71 1.55
CA SER A 284 -9.43 -13.61 2.96
C SER A 284 -7.99 -14.08 3.17
N GLN A 285 -7.55 -15.17 2.54
CA GLN A 285 -6.17 -15.64 2.64
C GLN A 285 -5.19 -14.67 1.99
N ARG A 286 -5.52 -14.11 0.82
CA ARG A 286 -4.66 -13.14 0.13
C ARG A 286 -4.40 -11.90 0.98
N TRP A 287 -5.44 -11.32 1.54
CA TRP A 287 -5.33 -10.15 2.42
C TRP A 287 -4.63 -10.48 3.74
N THR A 288 -4.96 -11.63 4.33
CA THR A 288 -4.31 -12.10 5.55
C THR A 288 -2.82 -12.38 5.35
N SER A 289 -2.43 -12.95 4.20
CA SER A 289 -1.04 -13.21 3.84
C SER A 289 -0.29 -11.89 3.60
N LEU A 290 -0.91 -10.92 2.91
CA LEU A 290 -0.34 -9.59 2.72
C LEU A 290 -0.05 -8.89 4.07
N VAL A 291 -1.05 -8.81 4.95
CA VAL A 291 -0.89 -8.21 6.28
C VAL A 291 0.14 -8.98 7.12
N GLY A 292 0.10 -10.32 7.06
CA GLY A 292 1.07 -11.17 7.75
C GLY A 292 2.51 -10.98 7.26
N ALA A 293 2.70 -10.70 5.97
CA ALA A 293 4.01 -10.36 5.41
C ALA A 293 4.50 -8.99 5.91
N LEU A 294 3.61 -7.98 5.95
CA LEU A 294 3.94 -6.67 6.51
C LEU A 294 4.31 -6.74 8.00
N MET A 295 3.61 -7.58 8.77
CA MET A 295 3.91 -7.80 10.20
C MET A 295 5.30 -8.40 10.44
N LYS A 296 5.85 -9.14 9.46
CA LYS A 296 7.20 -9.72 9.52
C LYS A 296 8.29 -8.78 8.99
N SER A 297 7.91 -7.67 8.36
CA SER A 297 8.87 -6.69 7.85
C SER A 297 9.57 -5.96 9.01
N GLY A 298 10.81 -5.51 8.77
CA GLY A 298 11.56 -4.72 9.75
C GLY A 298 10.88 -3.39 10.12
N ASN A 299 10.02 -2.87 9.24
CA ASN A 299 9.31 -1.59 9.40
C ASN A 299 7.79 -1.78 9.57
N ARG A 300 7.38 -2.82 10.31
CA ARG A 300 5.97 -3.22 10.52
C ARG A 300 4.99 -2.05 10.68
N ASN A 301 5.26 -1.14 11.61
CA ASN A 301 4.29 -0.09 11.97
C ASN A 301 4.08 0.89 10.82
N SER A 302 5.17 1.41 10.24
CA SER A 302 5.11 2.31 9.09
C SER A 302 4.48 1.63 7.87
N ALA A 303 4.81 0.36 7.62
CA ALA A 303 4.26 -0.40 6.50
C ALA A 303 2.74 -0.64 6.61
N LEU A 304 2.24 -0.94 7.81
CA LEU A 304 0.81 -1.09 8.06
C LEU A 304 0.07 0.25 8.04
N GLN A 305 0.69 1.31 8.55
CA GLN A 305 0.14 2.67 8.53
C GLN A 305 -0.01 3.16 7.08
N GLU A 306 0.99 2.91 6.24
CA GLU A 306 0.95 3.22 4.82
C GLU A 306 -0.21 2.49 4.12
N LEU A 307 -0.38 1.19 4.42
CA LEU A 307 -1.50 0.40 3.90
C LEU A 307 -2.86 1.00 4.34
N CYS A 308 -3.03 1.35 5.63
CA CYS A 308 -4.27 1.99 6.10
C CYS A 308 -4.50 3.35 5.40
N THR A 309 -3.45 4.16 5.23
CA THR A 309 -3.54 5.48 4.58
C THR A 309 -4.03 5.34 3.15
N ILE A 310 -3.40 4.48 2.34
CA ILE A 310 -3.81 4.26 0.95
C ILE A 310 -5.27 3.74 0.88
N LEU A 311 -5.65 2.80 1.74
CA LEU A 311 -7.02 2.26 1.75
C LEU A 311 -8.08 3.30 2.13
N THR A 312 -7.71 4.21 3.03
CA THR A 312 -8.58 5.31 3.50
C THR A 312 -8.81 6.31 2.37
N GLU A 313 -7.72 6.80 1.78
CA GLU A 313 -7.77 7.80 0.70
C GLU A 313 -8.45 7.24 -0.56
N MET A 314 -8.30 5.94 -0.82
CA MET A 314 -9.02 5.28 -1.92
C MET A 314 -10.50 5.00 -1.61
N GLY A 315 -10.96 5.17 -0.37
CA GLY A 315 -12.33 4.84 0.04
C GLY A 315 -12.66 3.35 -0.08
N GLN A 316 -11.66 2.47 0.13
CA GLN A 316 -11.78 1.02 -0.06
C GLN A 316 -11.53 0.20 1.22
N PHE A 317 -11.44 0.87 2.37
CA PHE A 317 -11.20 0.23 3.65
C PHE A 317 -12.27 -0.83 3.98
N ASP A 318 -13.54 -0.51 3.79
CA ASP A 318 -14.69 -1.41 4.01
C ASP A 318 -14.57 -2.74 3.25
N ALA A 319 -14.14 -2.66 1.99
CA ALA A 319 -13.99 -3.84 1.14
C ALA A 319 -12.90 -4.78 1.68
N VAL A 320 -11.84 -4.23 2.27
CA VAL A 320 -10.77 -5.01 2.93
C VAL A 320 -11.24 -5.59 4.25
N VAL A 321 -11.97 -4.83 5.07
CA VAL A 321 -12.57 -5.34 6.31
C VAL A 321 -13.48 -6.53 6.00
N HIS A 322 -14.34 -6.41 4.98
CA HIS A 322 -15.21 -7.50 4.54
C HIS A 322 -14.40 -8.71 4.06
N ALA A 323 -13.34 -8.50 3.27
CA ALA A 323 -12.49 -9.59 2.80
C ALA A 323 -11.75 -10.32 3.92
N LEU A 324 -11.24 -9.59 4.92
CA LEU A 324 -10.57 -10.15 6.09
C LEU A 324 -11.55 -10.95 6.97
N THR A 325 -12.79 -10.48 7.07
CA THR A 325 -13.81 -11.08 7.93
C THR A 325 -14.72 -12.09 7.24
N CYS A 326 -14.58 -12.39 5.95
CA CYS A 326 -15.52 -13.28 5.27
C CYS A 326 -15.48 -14.75 5.78
N LYS A 327 -14.37 -15.19 6.40
CA LYS A 327 -14.22 -16.56 6.94
C LYS A 327 -14.91 -16.75 8.30
N PRO A 328 -15.28 -17.98 8.70
CA PRO A 328 -15.78 -18.26 10.05
C PRO A 328 -14.83 -17.74 11.16
N VAL A 329 -15.39 -17.29 12.29
CA VAL A 329 -14.66 -16.59 13.37
C VAL A 329 -13.45 -17.36 13.92
N HIS A 330 -13.47 -18.69 13.89
CA HIS A 330 -12.36 -19.53 14.37
C HIS A 330 -11.18 -19.60 13.38
N LEU A 331 -11.37 -19.21 12.12
CA LEU A 331 -10.33 -19.16 11.08
C LEU A 331 -9.79 -17.73 10.85
N LEU A 332 -10.32 -16.75 11.58
CA LEU A 332 -9.91 -15.36 11.46
C LEU A 332 -8.56 -15.13 12.15
N ARG A 333 -7.64 -14.49 11.43
CA ARG A 333 -6.36 -14.01 11.98
C ARG A 333 -6.59 -12.70 12.74
N ARG A 334 -6.92 -12.82 14.04
CA ARG A 334 -7.20 -11.69 14.93
C ARG A 334 -6.00 -10.77 15.08
N ASP A 335 -4.81 -11.35 15.12
CA ASP A 335 -3.53 -10.65 15.17
C ASP A 335 -3.32 -9.71 13.98
N ALA A 336 -3.72 -10.13 12.77
CA ALA A 336 -3.64 -9.30 11.57
C ALA A 336 -4.58 -8.09 11.64
N MET A 337 -5.81 -8.30 12.12
CA MET A 337 -6.79 -7.22 12.29
C MET A 337 -6.44 -6.28 13.43
N GLU A 338 -5.92 -6.80 14.55
CA GLU A 338 -5.40 -5.99 15.66
C GLU A 338 -4.19 -5.14 15.22
N ALA A 339 -3.30 -5.71 14.41
CA ALA A 339 -2.15 -4.98 13.87
C ALA A 339 -2.58 -3.85 12.91
N LEU A 340 -3.57 -4.09 12.05
CA LEU A 340 -4.17 -3.04 11.21
C LEU A 340 -4.85 -1.97 12.07
N ALA A 341 -5.71 -2.37 13.02
CA ALA A 341 -6.38 -1.44 13.91
C ALA A 341 -5.39 -0.65 14.78
N SER A 342 -4.22 -1.19 15.12
CA SER A 342 -3.17 -0.45 15.83
C SER A 342 -2.42 0.54 14.93
N ALA A 343 -2.38 0.30 13.62
CA ALA A 343 -1.60 1.08 12.67
C ALA A 343 -2.42 2.13 11.91
N CYS A 344 -3.72 1.93 11.75
CA CYS A 344 -4.60 2.95 11.19
C CYS A 344 -4.58 4.17 12.12
N ASP A 345 -4.78 5.40 11.64
CA ASP A 345 -4.83 6.60 12.49
C ASP A 345 -6.24 7.20 12.52
N ASN A 346 -7.24 6.32 12.44
CA ASN A 346 -8.65 6.66 12.40
C ASN A 346 -9.45 5.73 13.33
N HIS A 347 -10.11 6.30 14.34
CA HIS A 347 -10.87 5.53 15.34
C HIS A 347 -12.09 4.83 14.74
N GLN A 348 -12.74 5.41 13.72
CA GLN A 348 -13.92 4.81 13.07
C GLN A 348 -13.54 3.52 12.33
N GLN A 349 -12.38 3.52 11.66
CA GLN A 349 -11.85 2.34 10.97
C GLN A 349 -11.42 1.24 11.95
N ALA A 350 -10.78 1.62 13.06
CA ALA A 350 -10.45 0.67 14.13
C ALA A 350 -11.71 0.05 14.75
N LEU A 351 -12.75 0.86 15.00
CA LEU A 351 -14.06 0.38 15.46
C LEU A 351 -14.72 -0.54 14.43
N GLN A 352 -14.70 -0.21 13.14
CA GLN A 352 -15.26 -1.04 12.09
C GLN A 352 -14.62 -2.43 12.02
N LEU A 353 -13.27 -2.49 12.13
CA LEU A 353 -12.54 -3.76 12.23
C LEU A 353 -12.99 -4.56 13.47
N TYR A 354 -13.12 -3.90 14.62
CA TYR A 354 -13.54 -4.55 15.85
C TYR A 354 -14.97 -5.10 15.75
N ASP A 355 -15.90 -4.26 15.30
CA ASP A 355 -17.33 -4.55 15.18
C ASP A 355 -17.58 -5.70 14.20
N SER A 356 -16.84 -5.74 13.08
CA SER A 356 -16.95 -6.81 12.08
C SER A 356 -16.62 -8.20 12.64
N ILE A 357 -15.80 -8.27 13.68
CA ILE A 357 -15.50 -9.52 14.41
C ILE A 357 -16.52 -9.73 15.52
N ASP A 358 -16.80 -8.70 16.32
CA ASP A 358 -17.65 -8.75 17.51
C ASP A 358 -19.09 -9.21 17.19
N LEU A 359 -19.68 -8.67 16.11
CA LEU A 359 -21.02 -9.03 15.62
C LEU A 359 -21.16 -10.52 15.29
N ARG A 360 -20.05 -11.21 14.98
CA ARG A 360 -20.06 -12.61 14.57
C ARG A 360 -19.76 -13.56 15.73
N ARG A 361 -19.49 -13.04 16.93
CA ARG A 361 -19.20 -13.86 18.12
C ARG A 361 -20.50 -14.24 18.82
N GLN A 362 -20.50 -15.45 19.39
CA GLN A 362 -21.57 -15.86 20.29
C GLN A 362 -21.50 -15.04 21.60
N PRO A 363 -22.66 -14.64 22.17
CA PRO A 363 -22.74 -13.80 23.38
C PRO A 363 -22.00 -14.34 24.60
N VAL A 364 -21.75 -15.64 24.64
CA VAL A 364 -21.19 -16.38 25.79
C VAL A 364 -19.66 -16.21 25.93
N ARG A 365 -18.95 -15.73 24.88
CA ARG A 365 -17.48 -15.57 24.89
C ARG A 365 -17.04 -14.10 24.83
N ARG A 366 -17.52 -13.26 25.76
CA ARG A 366 -17.14 -11.83 25.89
C ARG A 366 -15.78 -11.59 26.54
N ARG A 367 -14.74 -12.34 26.15
CA ARG A 367 -13.37 -11.86 26.40
C ARG A 367 -13.08 -10.71 25.41
N PRO A 368 -12.40 -9.63 25.85
CA PRO A 368 -12.06 -8.53 24.95
C PRO A 368 -11.25 -9.06 23.76
N LEU A 369 -11.56 -8.56 22.56
CA LEU A 369 -10.95 -9.05 21.33
C LEU A 369 -9.47 -8.69 21.23
N TRP A 370 -9.13 -7.48 21.65
CA TRP A 370 -7.80 -6.88 21.54
C TRP A 370 -7.34 -6.37 22.90
N ALA A 371 -6.04 -6.09 23.03
CA ALA A 371 -5.51 -5.44 24.22
C ALA A 371 -6.04 -4.00 24.35
N TRP A 372 -6.23 -3.53 25.59
CA TRP A 372 -6.66 -2.17 25.86
C TRP A 372 -5.67 -1.12 25.32
N SER A 373 -4.39 -1.47 25.26
CA SER A 373 -3.30 -0.63 24.74
C SER A 373 -3.44 -0.28 23.26
N VAL A 374 -4.17 -1.08 22.48
CA VAL A 374 -4.45 -0.78 21.06
C VAL A 374 -5.34 0.46 20.92
N TRP A 375 -6.22 0.68 21.90
CA TRP A 375 -7.23 1.73 21.86
C TRP A 375 -6.75 3.07 22.39
N THR A 376 -5.66 3.11 23.16
CA THR A 376 -5.21 4.29 23.90
C THR A 376 -5.09 5.53 23.02
N LYS A 377 -4.55 5.38 21.81
CA LYS A 377 -4.38 6.49 20.85
C LYS A 377 -5.69 7.03 20.27
N TYR A 378 -6.78 6.28 20.36
CA TYR A 378 -8.09 6.66 19.83
C TYR A 378 -9.06 7.19 20.89
N VAL A 379 -8.81 6.93 22.17
CA VAL A 379 -9.80 7.16 23.24
C VAL A 379 -10.27 8.61 23.28
N GLU A 380 -9.36 9.57 23.16
CA GLU A 380 -9.72 10.99 23.13
C GLU A 380 -10.66 11.31 21.97
N GLN A 381 -10.29 10.91 20.75
CA GLN A 381 -11.09 11.13 19.55
C GLN A 381 -12.45 10.45 19.66
N MET A 382 -12.50 9.22 20.19
CA MET A 382 -13.74 8.49 20.43
C MET A 382 -14.64 9.16 21.47
N ILE A 383 -14.08 9.74 22.54
CA ILE A 383 -14.86 10.46 23.56
C ILE A 383 -15.40 11.77 23.00
N LYS A 384 -14.65 12.45 22.12
CA LYS A 384 -15.02 13.75 21.55
C LYS A 384 -15.94 13.61 20.31
N ASP A 385 -16.01 12.44 19.70
CA ASP A 385 -16.88 12.15 18.56
C ASP A 385 -18.36 11.91 18.99
N PRO A 386 -19.31 12.76 18.55
CA PRO A 386 -20.73 12.61 18.91
C PRO A 386 -21.40 11.37 18.33
N THR A 387 -20.81 10.73 17.31
CA THR A 387 -21.35 9.52 16.70
C THR A 387 -21.05 8.26 17.53
N VAL A 388 -20.06 8.32 18.44
CA VAL A 388 -19.63 7.19 19.25
C VAL A 388 -20.31 7.24 20.62
N HIS A 389 -21.17 6.26 20.91
CA HIS A 389 -21.81 6.19 22.22
C HIS A 389 -20.80 5.80 23.32
N PRO A 390 -20.75 6.48 24.49
CA PRO A 390 -19.78 6.21 25.55
C PRO A 390 -19.73 4.74 26.03
N ILE A 391 -20.86 4.03 25.98
CA ILE A 391 -20.92 2.59 26.29
C ILE A 391 -19.96 1.79 25.40
N ARG A 392 -19.81 2.15 24.11
CA ARG A 392 -18.92 1.44 23.18
C ARG A 392 -17.46 1.60 23.58
N ILE A 393 -17.06 2.79 24.01
CA ILE A 393 -15.70 3.10 24.51
C ILE A 393 -15.33 2.15 25.65
N TRP A 394 -16.24 1.97 26.60
CA TRP A 394 -16.03 1.05 27.73
C TRP A 394 -16.02 -0.42 27.33
N GLN A 395 -16.77 -0.82 26.30
CA GLN A 395 -16.79 -2.19 25.79
C GLN A 395 -15.46 -2.58 25.14
N VAL A 396 -14.85 -1.67 24.39
CA VAL A 396 -13.59 -1.95 23.66
C VAL A 396 -12.36 -1.89 24.56
N LEU A 397 -12.32 -0.96 25.52
CA LEU A 397 -11.16 -0.76 26.41
C LEU A 397 -11.00 -1.86 27.46
N ASN A 398 -12.11 -2.37 28.02
CA ASN A 398 -12.15 -3.38 29.07
C ASN A 398 -11.02 -3.30 30.12
N LEU A 399 -10.98 -2.21 30.89
CA LEU A 399 -9.95 -1.91 31.89
C LEU A 399 -10.13 -2.63 33.24
N THR A 400 -10.84 -3.76 33.28
CA THR A 400 -11.08 -4.49 34.53
C THR A 400 -9.79 -5.12 35.07
N SER A 401 -9.53 -4.94 36.35
CA SER A 401 -8.41 -5.56 37.07
C SER A 401 -8.43 -7.08 36.95
N ARG A 402 -7.31 -7.69 36.53
CA ARG A 402 -7.08 -9.14 36.65
C ARG A 402 -6.23 -9.42 37.89
N GLN A 403 -6.58 -10.48 38.62
CA GLN A 403 -5.73 -11.04 39.66
C GLN A 403 -4.37 -11.39 39.02
N ASN A 404 -3.29 -10.71 39.44
CA ASN A 404 -1.90 -10.79 38.93
C ASN A 404 -1.46 -9.75 37.85
N GLU A 405 -2.12 -8.60 37.73
CA GLU A 405 -1.58 -7.51 36.88
C GLU A 405 -0.28 -6.90 37.45
N ALA A 406 0.67 -6.62 36.56
CA ALA A 406 1.92 -5.96 36.92
C ALA A 406 1.63 -4.51 37.35
N THR A 407 2.33 -4.03 38.38
CA THR A 407 2.17 -2.66 38.92
C THR A 407 2.31 -1.56 37.85
N VAL A 408 3.15 -1.79 36.83
CA VAL A 408 3.33 -0.90 35.68
C VAL A 408 2.06 -0.79 34.83
N GLU A 409 1.36 -1.91 34.60
CA GLU A 409 0.12 -1.94 33.83
C GLU A 409 -1.01 -1.25 34.59
N THR A 410 -1.13 -1.49 35.89
CA THR A 410 -2.09 -0.82 36.78
C THR A 410 -1.90 0.70 36.76
N LYS A 411 -0.64 1.16 36.82
CA LYS A 411 -0.32 2.59 36.75
C LYS A 411 -0.71 3.20 35.40
N ALA A 412 -0.42 2.51 34.29
CA ALA A 412 -0.77 2.99 32.95
C ALA A 412 -2.30 3.05 32.74
N LYS A 413 -3.04 2.06 33.25
CA LYS A 413 -4.52 2.08 33.25
C LYS A 413 -5.08 3.23 34.09
N SER A 414 -4.51 3.47 35.28
CA SER A 414 -4.92 4.59 36.14
C SER A 414 -4.69 5.95 35.46
N GLN A 415 -3.52 6.14 34.82
CA GLN A 415 -3.23 7.35 34.06
C GLN A 415 -4.18 7.56 32.88
N LEU A 416 -4.53 6.49 32.15
CA LEU A 416 -5.52 6.58 31.09
C LEU A 416 -6.90 6.98 31.63
N LEU A 417 -7.32 6.44 32.78
CA LEU A 417 -8.59 6.82 33.41
C LEU A 417 -8.61 8.30 33.79
N ASP A 418 -7.49 8.84 34.30
CA ASP A 418 -7.35 10.26 34.61
C ASP A 418 -7.54 11.13 33.35
N GLN A 419 -6.89 10.76 32.24
CA GLN A 419 -7.06 11.44 30.95
C GLN A 419 -8.49 11.33 30.41
N MET A 420 -9.09 10.15 30.49
CA MET A 420 -10.49 9.94 30.09
C MET A 420 -11.45 10.83 30.88
N GLY A 421 -11.22 10.98 32.20
CA GLY A 421 -12.01 11.87 33.04
C GLY A 421 -11.99 13.30 32.51
N GLN A 422 -10.81 13.80 32.15
CA GLN A 422 -10.65 15.13 31.56
C GLN A 422 -11.34 15.24 30.19
N TRP A 423 -11.13 14.26 29.31
CA TRP A 423 -11.75 14.28 27.98
C TRP A 423 -13.27 14.22 28.02
N PHE A 424 -13.87 13.51 28.99
CA PHE A 424 -15.32 13.52 29.18
C PHE A 424 -15.84 14.89 29.65
N VAL A 425 -15.09 15.60 30.49
CA VAL A 425 -15.44 16.95 30.95
C VAL A 425 -15.39 17.96 29.79
N GLU A 426 -14.44 17.80 28.87
CA GLU A 426 -14.25 18.64 27.68
C GLU A 426 -15.24 18.37 26.54
N ALA A 427 -15.88 17.20 26.51
CA ALA A 427 -16.74 16.77 25.41
C ALA A 427 -18.06 17.57 25.38
N GLN A 428 -18.16 18.55 24.47
CA GLN A 428 -19.28 19.49 24.38
C GLN A 428 -20.64 18.86 24.01
N HIS A 429 -20.63 17.70 23.35
CA HIS A 429 -21.85 17.01 22.94
C HIS A 429 -22.50 16.18 24.07
N LEU A 430 -21.80 15.99 25.20
CA LEU A 430 -22.31 15.22 26.34
C LEU A 430 -23.05 16.14 27.32
N THR A 431 -24.19 15.67 27.82
CA THR A 431 -24.90 16.35 28.91
C THR A 431 -24.14 16.21 30.23
N ASP A 432 -24.28 17.19 31.13
CA ASP A 432 -23.66 17.14 32.48
C ASP A 432 -23.99 15.82 33.23
N ARG A 433 -25.17 15.23 32.98
CA ARG A 433 -25.55 13.92 33.53
C ARG A 433 -24.74 12.76 32.93
N GLN A 434 -24.47 12.78 31.62
CA GLN A 434 -23.67 11.76 30.94
C GLN A 434 -22.19 11.89 31.33
N VAL A 435 -21.67 13.12 31.42
CA VAL A 435 -20.30 13.37 31.89
C VAL A 435 -20.12 12.82 33.31
N LEU A 436 -21.02 13.18 34.23
CA LEU A 436 -20.98 12.69 35.61
C LEU A 436 -20.97 11.16 35.69
N ARG A 437 -21.86 10.47 34.95
CA ARG A 437 -21.92 8.99 34.93
C ARG A 437 -20.63 8.36 34.41
N ASN A 438 -19.98 8.95 33.42
CA ASN A 438 -18.72 8.42 32.89
C ASN A 438 -17.56 8.67 33.86
N VAL A 439 -17.50 9.84 34.50
CA VAL A 439 -16.49 10.14 35.54
C VAL A 439 -16.67 9.28 36.78
N GLU A 440 -17.90 9.05 37.24
CA GLU A 440 -18.23 8.06 38.29
C GLU A 440 -17.69 6.67 37.94
N LYS A 441 -17.80 6.27 36.67
CA LYS A 441 -17.27 5.00 36.19
C LYS A 441 -15.73 4.98 36.17
N CYS A 442 -15.08 6.07 35.77
CA CYS A 442 -13.62 6.20 35.89
C CYS A 442 -13.15 6.01 37.34
N ILE A 443 -13.82 6.70 38.28
CA ILE A 443 -13.55 6.60 39.72
C ILE A 443 -13.72 5.17 40.22
N SER A 444 -14.82 4.51 39.86
CA SER A 444 -15.09 3.13 40.27
C SER A 444 -14.01 2.16 39.78
N LEU A 445 -13.55 2.31 38.54
CA LEU A 445 -12.49 1.47 37.98
C LEU A 445 -11.12 1.79 38.59
N GLN A 446 -10.82 3.06 38.85
CA GLN A 446 -9.56 3.47 39.47
C GLN A 446 -9.44 2.95 40.91
N ARG A 447 -10.54 2.99 41.68
CA ARG A 447 -10.63 2.36 43.01
C ARG A 447 -10.37 0.87 42.95
N ALA A 448 -10.99 0.17 41.99
CA ALA A 448 -10.78 -1.27 41.81
C ALA A 448 -9.33 -1.63 41.36
N LEU A 449 -8.58 -0.66 40.82
CA LEU A 449 -7.19 -0.86 40.38
C LEU A 449 -6.16 -0.47 41.44
N THR A 450 -6.42 0.58 42.22
CA THR A 450 -5.40 1.24 43.07
C THR A 450 -5.81 1.42 44.53
N ASP A 451 -7.00 0.95 44.92
CA ASP A 451 -7.61 1.18 46.24
C ASP A 451 -7.78 2.65 46.64
N GLY A 452 -7.64 3.57 45.67
CA GLY A 452 -7.75 5.02 45.85
C GLY A 452 -8.20 5.75 44.58
N VAL A 453 -8.32 7.06 44.68
CA VAL A 453 -8.70 7.96 43.57
C VAL A 453 -7.65 9.04 43.42
N SER A 454 -7.25 9.35 42.19
CA SER A 454 -6.26 10.42 41.95
C SER A 454 -6.81 11.80 42.30
N SER A 455 -5.91 12.73 42.62
CA SER A 455 -6.26 14.13 42.81
C SER A 455 -6.86 14.76 41.55
N GLN A 456 -6.37 14.38 40.36
CA GLN A 456 -6.90 14.86 39.07
C GLN A 456 -8.36 14.42 38.87
N MET A 457 -8.69 13.18 39.20
CA MET A 457 -10.05 12.67 39.08
C MET A 457 -11.01 13.37 40.07
N LEU A 458 -10.54 13.69 41.28
CA LEU A 458 -11.31 14.48 42.25
C LEU A 458 -11.52 15.92 41.77
N ALA A 459 -10.54 16.53 41.10
CA ALA A 459 -10.70 17.85 40.49
C ALA A 459 -11.73 17.82 39.36
N ASN A 460 -11.64 16.86 38.43
CA ASN A 460 -12.63 16.68 37.36
C ASN A 460 -14.04 16.48 37.93
N LEU A 461 -14.17 15.75 39.05
CA LEU A 461 -15.44 15.56 39.73
C LEU A 461 -15.95 16.86 40.36
N ALA A 462 -15.08 17.63 41.02
CA ALA A 462 -15.40 18.92 41.60
C ALA A 462 -15.94 19.86 40.51
N ASP A 463 -15.23 20.01 39.39
CA ASP A 463 -15.62 20.86 38.26
C ASP A 463 -17.04 20.53 37.77
N ILE A 464 -17.40 19.26 37.63
CA ILE A 464 -18.74 18.85 37.18
C ILE A 464 -19.81 19.22 38.22
N ILE A 465 -19.53 19.01 39.50
CA ILE A 465 -20.50 19.24 40.58
C ILE A 465 -20.69 20.74 40.83
N THR A 466 -19.65 21.55 40.60
CA THR A 466 -19.70 23.01 40.77
C THR A 466 -20.26 23.75 39.56
N ARG A 467 -20.38 23.13 38.37
CA ARG A 467 -21.02 23.76 37.19
C ARG A 467 -22.42 24.33 37.45
N ASP A 468 -23.19 23.71 38.35
CA ASP A 468 -24.51 24.24 38.73
C ASP A 468 -24.34 25.57 39.51
N LEU A 469 -23.33 25.67 40.38
CA LEU A 469 -22.96 26.89 41.11
C LEU A 469 -22.45 27.98 40.17
N ASP A 470 -21.62 27.62 39.17
CA ASP A 470 -21.16 28.54 38.13
C ASP A 470 -22.32 29.16 37.34
N LYS A 471 -23.39 28.38 37.11
CA LYS A 471 -24.62 28.82 36.43
C LYS A 471 -25.57 29.60 37.36
N GLY A 472 -25.15 29.92 38.59
CA GLY A 472 -25.96 30.64 39.57
C GLY A 472 -27.05 29.80 40.24
N GLN A 473 -26.94 28.46 40.21
CA GLN A 473 -27.86 27.54 40.90
C GLN A 473 -27.20 26.98 42.15
N ARG A 474 -27.94 26.70 43.24
CA ARG A 474 -27.36 26.13 44.48
C ARG A 474 -26.72 24.73 44.31
N GLY A 475 -26.96 24.07 43.17
CA GLY A 475 -26.54 22.69 42.90
C GLY A 475 -27.21 21.68 43.84
N ARG A 476 -26.97 20.37 43.60
CA ARG A 476 -27.60 19.29 44.39
C ARG A 476 -26.78 18.96 45.63
N THR A 477 -27.39 19.09 46.82
CA THR A 477 -26.77 18.81 48.13
C THR A 477 -26.19 17.40 48.20
N SER A 478 -26.89 16.39 47.70
CA SER A 478 -26.41 15.00 47.69
C SER A 478 -25.13 14.78 46.89
N ARG A 479 -24.93 15.48 45.77
CA ARG A 479 -23.71 15.37 44.96
C ARG A 479 -22.53 16.04 45.64
N MET A 480 -22.76 17.20 46.26
CA MET A 480 -21.71 17.91 47.00
C MET A 480 -21.29 17.14 48.25
N GLN A 481 -22.22 16.57 49.01
CA GLN A 481 -21.89 15.67 50.12
C GLN A 481 -21.11 14.44 49.65
N TRP A 482 -21.48 13.89 48.48
CA TRP A 482 -20.70 12.81 47.87
C TRP A 482 -19.26 13.26 47.53
N LEU A 483 -19.04 14.42 46.91
CA LEU A 483 -17.71 14.97 46.68
C LEU A 483 -16.91 15.13 47.98
N LEU A 484 -17.51 15.67 49.04
CA LEU A 484 -16.85 15.83 50.35
C LEU A 484 -16.45 14.49 50.95
N SER A 485 -17.31 13.48 50.85
CA SER A 485 -16.98 12.11 51.28
C SER A 485 -15.81 11.52 50.50
N MET A 486 -15.72 11.80 49.20
CA MET A 486 -14.62 11.37 48.33
C MET A 486 -13.30 12.07 48.68
N VAL A 487 -13.33 13.39 48.95
CA VAL A 487 -12.16 14.16 49.37
C VAL A 487 -11.67 13.70 50.75
N ALA A 488 -12.60 13.47 51.70
CA ALA A 488 -12.26 12.98 53.04
C ALA A 488 -11.52 11.63 52.99
N GLN A 489 -12.00 10.71 52.15
CA GLN A 489 -11.42 9.37 52.01
C GLN A 489 -10.03 9.35 51.36
N ASN A 490 -9.72 10.28 50.45
CA ASN A 490 -8.48 10.24 49.66
C ASN A 490 -7.45 11.32 50.03
N GLN A 491 -7.89 12.49 50.50
CA GLN A 491 -7.03 13.64 50.84
C GLN A 491 -7.10 14.02 52.33
N GLY A 492 -7.94 13.34 53.11
CA GLY A 492 -8.10 13.55 54.54
C GLY A 492 -9.20 14.54 54.93
N GLN A 493 -9.61 14.48 56.20
CA GLN A 493 -10.75 15.22 56.72
C GLN A 493 -10.56 16.75 56.67
N GLU A 494 -9.32 17.22 56.82
CA GLU A 494 -9.01 18.66 56.81
C GLU A 494 -9.30 19.30 55.45
N GLN A 495 -8.91 18.63 54.36
CA GLN A 495 -9.14 19.12 53.01
C GLN A 495 -10.63 19.06 52.62
N ALA A 496 -11.36 18.06 53.14
CA ALA A 496 -12.81 18.00 53.00
C ALA A 496 -13.50 19.19 53.69
N SER A 497 -13.11 19.53 54.92
CA SER A 497 -13.65 20.70 55.63
C SER A 497 -13.38 22.02 54.91
N ARG A 498 -12.17 22.18 54.33
CA ARG A 498 -11.84 23.36 53.50
C ARG A 498 -12.72 23.45 52.26
N THR A 499 -12.92 22.32 51.58
CA THR A 499 -13.79 22.22 50.39
C THR A 499 -15.25 22.52 50.74
N ALA A 500 -15.74 22.03 51.88
CA ALA A 500 -17.09 22.30 52.37
C ALA A 500 -17.31 23.79 52.64
N SER A 501 -16.36 24.46 53.29
CA SER A 501 -16.40 25.90 53.52
C SER A 501 -16.44 26.70 52.23
N ALA A 502 -15.67 26.31 51.21
CA ALA A 502 -15.68 26.95 49.89
C ALA A 502 -17.03 26.79 49.19
N LEU A 503 -17.59 25.57 49.16
CA LEU A 503 -18.91 25.30 48.55
C LEU A 503 -20.04 26.04 49.27
N ASN A 504 -20.03 26.05 50.61
CA ASN A 504 -21.01 26.78 51.41
C ASN A 504 -20.91 28.30 51.20
N GLY A 505 -19.69 28.83 51.09
CA GLY A 505 -19.44 30.23 50.77
C GLY A 505 -20.03 30.63 49.41
N TRP A 506 -19.82 29.80 48.38
CA TRP A 506 -20.37 30.06 47.05
C TRP A 506 -21.91 29.96 47.03
N ARG A 507 -22.48 28.97 47.72
CA ARG A 507 -23.94 28.83 47.90
C ARG A 507 -24.58 30.02 48.63
N ALA A 508 -23.84 30.71 49.50
CA ALA A 508 -24.32 31.88 50.22
C ALA A 508 -24.39 33.13 49.32
N GLN A 509 -23.58 33.18 48.26
CA GLN A 509 -23.58 34.28 47.27
C GLN A 509 -24.74 34.17 46.26
N ILE A 510 -25.38 33.00 46.14
CA ILE A 510 -26.57 32.77 45.32
C ILE A 510 -27.81 32.98 46.22
N GLU A 511 -28.66 33.95 45.88
CA GLU A 511 -29.71 34.59 46.71
C GLU A 511 -30.48 33.74 47.77
N PRO A 512 -31.01 34.39 48.84
CA PRO A 512 -31.36 33.74 50.09
C PRO A 512 -32.84 33.29 50.14
N ARG A 513 -33.12 32.04 49.78
CA ARG A 513 -34.27 31.29 50.34
C ARG A 513 -33.86 29.84 50.57
N GLY A 514 -33.83 29.43 51.84
CA GLY A 514 -33.62 28.05 52.27
C GLY A 514 -32.20 27.74 52.75
N SER A 515 -32.04 27.67 54.07
CA SER A 515 -30.84 27.30 54.82
C SER A 515 -30.58 25.80 54.77
N GLU A 516 -29.89 25.30 53.74
CA GLU A 516 -29.27 23.97 53.76
C GLU A 516 -27.75 24.12 53.65
N GLN A 517 -27.06 24.00 54.78
CA GLN A 517 -25.59 23.91 54.86
C GLN A 517 -25.15 22.47 54.55
N LEU A 518 -24.02 22.32 53.85
CA LEU A 518 -23.44 21.03 53.44
C LEU A 518 -22.70 20.30 54.55
#